data_AF-A0A0V7YZ92-F1
#
_entry.id   AF-A0A0V7YZ92-F1
#
_cell.length_a   1.000
_cell.length_b   1.000
_cell.length_c   1.000
_cell.angle_alpha   90.00
_cell.angle_beta   90.00
_cell.angle_gamma   90.00
#
_symmetry.space_group_name_H-M   'P 1'
#
loop_
_entity.id
_entity.type
_entity.pdbx_description
1 polymer ?
#
loop_
_entity_poly.entity_id
_entity_poly.type
_entity_poly.pdbx_seq_one_letter_code
_entity_poly.pdbx_strand_id
1 'polypeptide(L)'
;MAWRTNAADRALETARELRAAAEETRRTIQASRDLVQRSRDQTLALTAVPESEMSPPAKDNGPSNDLVRSLIRTYELAEDDGDARTRALLGGVLHHVGCRIAAVVGPKAAHMVMH
;
A
#
# COMPACT_ATOMS: atom_id res chain seq x y z
N MET A 1 31.83 15.84 -49.99
CA MET A 1 30.64 16.52 -49.40
C MET A 1 29.48 15.56 -49.10
N ALA A 2 29.21 14.52 -49.92
CA ALA A 2 28.03 13.64 -49.78
C ALA A 2 27.93 12.76 -48.51
N TRP A 3 29.04 12.49 -47.81
CA TRP A 3 29.04 11.63 -46.63
C TRP A 3 28.55 12.33 -45.35
N ARG A 4 28.60 13.67 -45.29
CA ARG A 4 28.09 14.45 -44.16
C ARG A 4 26.56 14.51 -44.13
N THR A 5 25.92 14.56 -45.30
CA THR A 5 24.45 14.56 -45.43
C THR A 5 23.87 13.25 -44.91
N ASN A 6 24.46 12.11 -45.28
CA ASN A 6 24.02 10.77 -44.84
C ASN A 6 24.12 10.56 -43.32
N ALA A 7 25.14 11.12 -42.67
CA ALA A 7 25.28 11.06 -41.21
C ALA A 7 24.25 11.95 -40.48
N ALA A 8 23.98 13.15 -41.01
CA ALA A 8 22.97 14.05 -40.46
C ALA A 8 21.55 13.50 -40.63
N ASP A 9 21.27 12.85 -41.77
CA ASP A 9 19.98 12.20 -42.02
C ASP A 9 19.73 11.03 -41.07
N ARG A 10 20.76 10.21 -40.79
CA ARG A 10 20.67 9.14 -39.78
C ARG A 10 20.48 9.66 -38.36
N ALA A 11 21.15 10.76 -38.01
CA ALA A 11 20.96 11.40 -36.72
C ALA A 11 19.55 11.98 -36.54
N LEU A 12 18.96 12.53 -37.62
CA LEU A 12 17.58 13.00 -37.62
C LEU A 12 16.58 11.86 -37.47
N GLU A 13 16.80 10.74 -38.15
CA GLU A 13 15.89 9.59 -38.08
C GLU A 13 15.89 8.97 -36.68
N THR A 14 17.07 8.73 -36.11
CA THR A 14 17.20 8.24 -34.73
C THR A 14 16.58 9.21 -33.70
N ALA A 15 16.71 10.53 -33.89
CA ALA A 15 16.05 11.50 -33.03
C ALA A 15 14.52 11.44 -33.13
N ARG A 16 13.96 11.15 -34.30
CA ARG A 16 12.52 10.96 -34.49
C ARG A 16 12.02 9.69 -33.80
N GLU A 17 12.74 8.58 -33.97
CA GLU A 17 12.43 7.31 -33.32
C GLU A 17 12.45 7.45 -31.79
N LEU A 18 13.49 8.09 -31.24
CA LEU A 18 13.60 8.34 -29.81
C LEU A 18 12.48 9.24 -29.29
N ARG A 19 12.09 10.26 -30.05
CA ARG A 19 10.95 11.12 -29.69
C ARG A 19 9.64 10.34 -29.71
N ALA A 20 9.44 9.46 -30.69
CA ALA A 20 8.24 8.62 -30.76
C ALA A 20 8.16 7.66 -29.56
N ALA A 21 9.26 6.98 -29.23
CA ALA A 21 9.34 6.08 -28.08
C ALA A 21 9.14 6.82 -26.74
N ALA A 22 9.70 8.01 -26.59
CA ALA A 22 9.52 8.83 -25.40
C ALA A 22 8.06 9.26 -25.21
N GLU A 23 7.38 9.64 -26.29
CA GLU A 23 5.97 10.04 -26.24
C GLU A 23 5.04 8.87 -25.95
N GLU A 24 5.32 7.69 -26.49
CA GLU A 24 4.61 6.45 -26.16
C GLU A 24 4.78 6.08 -24.67
N THR A 25 6.00 6.17 -24.16
CA THR A 25 6.28 5.93 -22.73
C THR A 25 5.51 6.92 -21.84
N ARG A 26 5.49 8.21 -22.23
CA ARG A 26 4.73 9.25 -21.50
C ARG A 26 3.24 8.93 -21.45
N ARG A 27 2.65 8.50 -22.56
CA ARG A 27 1.23 8.11 -22.64
C ARG A 27 0.92 6.91 -21.74
N THR A 28 1.79 5.89 -21.75
CA THR A 28 1.64 4.70 -20.90
C THR A 28 1.70 5.04 -19.41
N ILE A 29 2.63 5.90 -19.01
CA ILE A 29 2.74 6.37 -17.63
C ILE A 29 1.48 7.16 -17.23
N GLN A 30 0.98 8.03 -18.11
CA GLN A 30 -0.24 8.79 -17.85
C GLN A 30 -1.45 7.87 -17.67
N ALA A 31 -1.65 6.91 -18.57
CA ALA A 31 -2.75 5.94 -18.48
C ALA A 31 -2.70 5.12 -17.17
N SER A 32 -1.49 4.75 -16.73
CA SER A 32 -1.28 4.04 -15.47
C SER A 32 -1.62 4.91 -14.26
N ARG A 33 -1.24 6.20 -14.27
CA ARG A 33 -1.61 7.16 -13.23
C ARG A 33 -3.12 7.36 -13.15
N ASP A 34 -3.78 7.51 -14.30
CA ASP A 34 -5.22 7.70 -14.38
C ASP A 34 -5.98 6.45 -13.89
N LEU A 35 -5.45 5.25 -14.13
CA LEU A 35 -6.00 4.00 -13.59
C LEU A 35 -5.86 3.94 -12.06
N VAL A 36 -4.67 4.24 -11.53
CA VAL A 36 -4.44 4.27 -10.07
C VAL A 36 -5.32 5.30 -9.39
N GLN A 37 -5.48 6.49 -10.01
CA GLN A 37 -6.36 7.53 -9.47
C GLN A 37 -7.81 7.07 -9.43
N ARG A 38 -8.33 6.49 -10.53
CA ARG A 38 -9.70 5.92 -10.55
C ARG A 38 -9.89 4.82 -9.52
N SER A 39 -8.90 3.96 -9.31
CA SER A 39 -8.95 2.93 -8.27
C SER A 39 -9.01 3.53 -6.86
N ARG A 40 -8.26 4.61 -6.60
CA ARG A 40 -8.34 5.35 -5.34
C ARG A 40 -9.69 6.03 -5.16
N ASP A 41 -10.21 6.69 -6.20
CA ASP A 41 -11.51 7.36 -6.15
C ASP A 41 -12.65 6.35 -5.92
N GLN A 42 -12.58 5.17 -6.52
CA GLN A 42 -13.51 4.06 -6.24
C GLN A 42 -13.39 3.55 -4.80
N THR A 43 -12.18 3.39 -4.30
CA THR A 43 -11.95 2.97 -2.90
C THR A 43 -12.52 4.01 -1.94
N LEU A 44 -12.27 5.30 -2.21
CA LEU A 44 -12.81 6.41 -1.43
C LEU A 44 -14.34 6.47 -1.49
N ALA A 45 -14.94 6.26 -2.66
CA ALA A 45 -16.39 6.20 -2.82
C ALA A 45 -17.03 5.02 -2.07
N LEU A 46 -16.36 3.86 -2.02
CA LEU A 46 -16.81 2.71 -1.24
C LEU A 46 -16.67 2.94 0.28
N THR A 47 -15.67 3.70 0.71
CA THR A 47 -15.51 4.10 2.12
C THR A 47 -16.35 5.32 2.52
N ALA A 48 -16.86 6.09 1.54
CA ALA A 48 -17.70 7.26 1.76
C ALA A 48 -19.21 6.93 1.72
N VAL A 49 -19.58 5.64 1.72
CA VAL A 49 -20.95 5.23 2.02
C VAL A 49 -21.31 5.82 3.38
N PRO A 50 -22.39 6.62 3.49
CA PRO A 50 -22.79 7.19 4.77
C PRO A 50 -23.07 6.04 5.73
N GLU A 51 -22.57 6.17 6.96
CA GLU A 51 -22.77 5.28 8.10
C GLU A 51 -24.25 5.23 8.54
N SER A 52 -25.14 4.83 7.63
CA SER A 52 -26.58 4.71 7.81
C SER A 52 -27.08 3.36 7.30
N GLU A 53 -26.31 2.31 7.52
CA GLU A 53 -26.88 0.98 7.73
C GLU A 53 -26.25 0.43 9.01
N MET A 54 -26.99 0.59 10.11
CA MET A 54 -26.83 -0.16 11.35
C MET A 54 -26.86 -1.66 11.02
N SER A 55 -25.73 -2.22 10.64
CA SER A 55 -25.37 -3.51 11.21
C SER A 55 -25.18 -3.26 12.70
N PRO A 56 -25.80 -4.06 13.61
CA PRO A 56 -25.49 -3.96 15.03
C PRO A 56 -23.97 -4.00 15.15
N PRO A 57 -23.33 -3.20 16.03
CA PRO A 57 -21.89 -3.26 16.19
C PRO A 57 -21.61 -4.74 16.45
N ALA A 58 -20.97 -5.40 15.47
CA ALA A 58 -20.41 -6.71 15.70
C ALA A 58 -19.55 -6.45 16.93
N LYS A 59 -19.95 -7.04 18.08
CA LYS A 59 -19.20 -6.89 19.32
C LYS A 59 -17.77 -7.14 18.89
N ASP A 60 -16.95 -6.08 18.88
CA ASP A 60 -15.58 -6.16 18.41
C ASP A 60 -14.85 -6.89 19.53
N ASN A 61 -15.11 -8.19 19.61
CA ASN A 61 -14.41 -9.12 20.44
C ASN A 61 -13.02 -9.04 19.85
N GLY A 62 -12.10 -8.43 20.60
CA GLY A 62 -10.75 -8.17 20.14
C GLY A 62 -10.11 -9.37 19.44
N PRO A 63 -8.99 -9.14 18.73
CA PRO A 63 -8.33 -10.18 17.94
C PRO A 63 -8.11 -11.46 18.76
N SER A 64 -8.34 -12.63 18.15
CA SER A 64 -8.20 -13.90 18.86
C SER A 64 -6.76 -14.10 19.35
N ASN A 65 -6.61 -14.69 20.55
CA ASN A 65 -5.28 -14.94 21.13
C ASN A 65 -4.38 -15.79 20.20
N ASP A 66 -4.97 -16.74 19.47
CA ASP A 66 -4.24 -17.57 18.51
C ASP A 66 -3.72 -16.76 17.32
N LEU A 67 -4.50 -15.77 16.85
CA LEU A 67 -4.07 -14.86 15.79
C LEU A 67 -2.90 -14.00 16.27
N VAL A 68 -2.99 -13.43 17.47
CA VAL A 68 -1.90 -12.61 18.04
C VAL A 68 -0.62 -13.43 18.19
N ARG A 69 -0.73 -14.64 18.73
CA ARG A 69 0.42 -15.55 18.88
C ARG A 69 1.03 -15.94 17.54
N SER A 70 0.21 -16.21 16.53
CA SER A 70 0.67 -16.55 15.19
C SER A 70 1.41 -15.37 14.54
N LEU A 71 0.89 -14.15 14.69
CA LEU A 71 1.53 -12.94 14.17
C LEU A 71 2.90 -12.67 14.82
N ILE A 72 3.00 -12.84 16.14
CA ILE A 72 4.27 -12.70 16.87
C ILE A 72 5.28 -13.73 16.37
N ARG A 73 4.89 -15.01 16.33
CA ARG A 73 5.78 -16.08 15.83
C ARG A 73 6.26 -15.80 14.40
N THR A 74 5.38 -15.35 13.52
CA THR A 74 5.74 -15.06 12.13
C THR A 74 6.68 -13.86 12.03
N TYR A 75 6.52 -12.88 12.92
CA TYR A 75 7.41 -11.71 13.00
C TYR A 75 8.82 -12.11 13.46
N GLU A 76 8.92 -12.98 14.47
CA GLU A 76 10.19 -13.54 14.95
C GLU A 76 10.87 -14.37 13.85
N LEU A 77 10.13 -15.22 13.14
CA LEU A 77 10.67 -15.99 12.00
C LEU A 77 11.18 -15.06 10.89
N ALA A 78 10.45 -13.98 10.56
CA ALA A 78 10.90 -13.03 9.56
C ALA A 78 12.14 -12.22 10.00
N GLU A 79 12.36 -12.07 11.31
CA GLU A 79 13.59 -11.49 11.87
C GLU A 79 14.76 -12.47 11.73
N ASP A 80 14.56 -13.73 12.09
CA ASP A 80 15.56 -14.79 11.97
C ASP A 80 15.96 -15.05 10.50
N ASP A 81 15.00 -15.00 9.58
CA ASP A 81 15.21 -15.20 8.14
C ASP A 81 15.80 -13.95 7.44
N GLY A 82 15.94 -12.82 8.15
CA GLY A 82 16.45 -11.56 7.58
C GLY A 82 15.52 -10.91 6.54
N ASP A 83 14.24 -11.30 6.47
CA ASP A 83 13.26 -10.72 5.56
C ASP A 83 12.70 -9.40 6.13
N ALA A 84 13.47 -8.33 5.91
CA ALA A 84 13.11 -6.98 6.34
C ALA A 84 11.75 -6.50 5.82
N ARG A 85 11.30 -6.98 4.65
CA ARG A 85 10.03 -6.55 4.06
C ARG A 85 8.86 -7.22 4.77
N THR A 86 8.95 -8.52 4.99
CA THR A 86 7.93 -9.28 5.72
C THR A 86 7.86 -8.83 7.17
N ARG A 87 9.01 -8.58 7.81
CA ARG A 87 9.08 -7.99 9.16
C ARG A 87 8.36 -6.64 9.25
N ALA A 88 8.59 -5.73 8.29
CA ALA A 88 7.94 -4.42 8.29
C ALA A 88 6.41 -4.53 8.15
N LEU A 89 5.93 -5.42 7.27
CA LEU A 89 4.49 -5.68 7.12
C LEU A 89 3.88 -6.24 8.40
N LEU A 90 4.52 -7.23 9.01
CA LEU A 90 4.05 -7.85 10.25
C LEU A 90 4.08 -6.85 11.42
N GLY A 91 5.07 -5.98 11.50
CA GLY A 91 5.13 -4.89 12.47
C GLY A 91 3.94 -3.92 12.36
N GLY A 92 3.54 -3.56 11.13
CA GLY A 92 2.35 -2.73 10.89
C GLY A 92 1.06 -3.42 11.33
N VAL A 93 0.93 -4.73 11.04
CA VAL A 93 -0.23 -5.53 11.45
C VAL A 93 -0.28 -5.66 12.98
N LEU A 94 0.84 -5.94 13.64
CA LEU A 94 0.93 -6.02 15.10
C LEU A 94 0.56 -4.69 15.77
N HIS A 95 0.98 -3.56 15.21
CA HIS A 95 0.59 -2.24 15.71
C HIS A 95 -0.93 -2.03 15.63
N HIS A 96 -1.55 -2.35 14.48
CA HIS A 96 -2.99 -2.24 14.31
C HIS A 96 -3.78 -3.15 15.27
N VAL A 97 -3.32 -4.40 15.44
CA VAL A 97 -3.86 -5.37 16.40
C VAL A 97 -3.74 -4.85 17.83
N GLY A 98 -2.60 -4.25 18.20
CA GLY A 98 -2.37 -3.64 19.51
C GLY A 98 -3.33 -2.48 19.81
N CYS A 99 -3.54 -1.59 18.83
CA CYS A 99 -4.52 -0.50 18.95
C CYS A 99 -5.95 -1.02 19.15
N ARG A 100 -6.33 -2.10 18.47
CA ARG A 100 -7.66 -2.73 18.66
C ARG A 100 -7.80 -3.38 20.03
N ILE A 101 -6.76 -4.07 20.50
CA ILE A 101 -6.76 -4.62 21.88
C ILE A 101 -6.91 -3.49 22.89
N ALA A 102 -6.16 -2.39 22.74
CA ALA A 102 -6.25 -1.24 23.64
C ALA A 102 -7.64 -0.56 23.61
N ALA A 103 -8.31 -0.54 22.46
CA ALA A 103 -9.67 0.01 22.34
C ALA A 103 -10.72 -0.87 23.05
N VAL A 104 -10.53 -2.19 23.04
CA VAL A 104 -11.43 -3.16 23.70
C VAL A 104 -11.15 -3.26 25.20
N VAL A 105 -9.88 -3.24 25.59
CA VAL A 105 -9.43 -3.21 26.99
C VAL A 105 -9.49 -1.76 27.46
N GLY A 106 -10.70 -1.22 27.65
CA GLY A 106 -10.87 0.13 28.20
C GLY A 106 -10.15 0.30 29.55
N PRO A 107 -9.95 1.53 30.04
CA PRO A 107 -9.13 1.84 31.23
C PRO A 107 -9.45 0.99 32.47
N LYS A 108 -10.71 0.57 32.61
CA LYS A 108 -11.20 -0.29 33.71
C LYS A 108 -10.66 -1.72 33.68
N ALA A 109 -10.37 -2.29 32.51
CA ALA A 109 -9.82 -3.64 32.39
C ALA A 109 -8.29 -3.66 32.56
N ALA A 110 -7.63 -2.51 32.36
CA ALA A 110 -6.18 -2.36 32.47
C ALA A 110 -5.65 -2.24 33.91
N HIS A 111 -6.51 -2.29 34.94
CA HIS A 111 -6.14 -2.00 36.35
C HIS A 111 -5.28 -0.72 36.49
N MET A 112 -5.44 0.23 35.56
CA MET A 112 -4.75 1.51 35.63
C MET A 112 -5.48 2.34 36.69
N VAL A 113 -4.95 2.29 37.91
CA VAL A 113 -5.29 3.23 38.98
C VAL A 113 -4.96 4.61 38.45
N MET A 114 -5.98 5.35 38.01
CA MET A 114 -5.85 6.79 37.83
C MET A 114 -5.90 7.40 39.23
N HIS A 115 -4.73 7.74 39.75
CA HIS A 115 -4.56 8.61 40.91
C HIS A 115 -4.80 10.06 40.52
#